data_AF-A0A9E1YR69-F1
#
_entry.id   AF-A0A9E1YR69-F1
#
_cell.length_a   1.000
_cell.length_b   1.000
_cell.length_c   1.000
_cell.angle_alpha   90.00
_cell.angle_beta   90.00
_cell.angle_gamma   90.00
#
_symmetry.space_group_name_H-M   'P 1'
#
loop_
_entity.id
_entity.type
_entity.pdbx_description
1 polymer ?
#
loop_
_entity_poly.entity_id
_entity_poly.type
_entity_poly.pdbx_seq_one_letter_code
_entity_poly.pdbx_strand_id
1 'polypeptide(L)'
;GSCHKAFGTLPNMTWLIGRGGLILYKAAWTRPDDVVAALNESWGGYQRRREDSLMPAYSERMIWRAGEDDRFIELSKRAGPQAIEEMFGKDGLKQAYGDKGKP
;
A
#
# COMPACT_ATOMS: atom_id res chain seq x y z
N GLY A 1 1.34 -7.79 13.59
CA GLY A 1 0.49 -8.97 13.79
C GLY A 1 0.98 -10.05 12.86
N SER A 2 0.50 -11.26 13.07
CA SER A 2 0.62 -12.42 12.19
C SER A 2 -0.11 -12.14 10.85
N CYS A 3 0.21 -11.03 10.19
CA CYS A 3 -0.64 -10.36 9.23
C CYS A 3 -0.64 -11.14 7.91
N HIS A 4 -1.85 -11.46 7.49
CA HIS A 4 -2.26 -12.45 6.49
C HIS A 4 -1.95 -13.88 6.91
N LYS A 5 -2.76 -14.39 7.85
CA LYS A 5 -2.87 -15.83 8.15
C LYS A 5 -3.13 -16.67 6.88
N ALA A 6 -3.75 -16.07 5.86
CA ALA A 6 -4.03 -16.73 4.59
C ALA A 6 -2.83 -16.79 3.62
N PHE A 7 -1.84 -15.88 3.74
CA PHE A 7 -0.80 -15.70 2.71
C PHE A 7 0.64 -15.60 3.24
N GLY A 8 0.92 -16.14 4.42
CA GLY A 8 2.30 -16.39 4.84
C GLY A 8 3.08 -15.17 5.33
N THR A 9 2.46 -14.31 6.14
CA THR A 9 3.13 -13.29 6.99
C THR A 9 3.65 -12.01 6.34
N LEU A 10 3.43 -11.80 5.02
CA LEU A 10 3.80 -10.56 4.32
C LEU A 10 2.59 -9.99 3.56
N PRO A 11 1.72 -9.23 4.25
CA PRO A 11 0.32 -9.03 3.85
C PRO A 11 0.06 -7.94 2.82
N ASN A 12 0.99 -7.01 2.60
CA ASN A 12 0.68 -5.84 1.78
C ASN A 12 1.92 -5.38 1.03
N MET A 13 2.44 -6.28 0.19
CA MET A 13 3.52 -5.94 -0.71
C MET A 13 2.94 -5.43 -2.03
N THR A 14 3.27 -4.20 -2.38
CA THR A 14 2.85 -3.62 -3.66
C THR A 14 4.04 -3.37 -4.54
N TRP A 15 3.89 -3.74 -5.80
CA TRP A 15 4.84 -3.46 -6.87
C TRP A 15 4.13 -2.63 -7.91
N LEU A 16 4.70 -1.48 -8.27
CA LEU A 16 4.31 -0.77 -9.48
C LEU A 16 5.34 -1.10 -10.55
N ILE A 17 4.89 -1.74 -11.62
CA ILE A 17 5.75 -2.18 -12.72
C ILE A 17 5.40 -1.36 -13.96
N GLY A 18 6.39 -0.61 -14.43
CA GLY A 18 6.30 0.19 -15.64
C GLY A 18 6.53 -0.64 -16.91
N ARG A 19 6.47 0.04 -18.05
CA ARG A 19 6.73 -0.59 -19.36
C ARG A 19 8.17 -1.15 -19.39
N GLY A 20 8.33 -2.33 -19.98
CA GLY A 20 9.64 -3.00 -20.07
C GLY A 20 10.08 -3.67 -18.77
N GLY A 21 9.20 -3.81 -17.77
CA GLY A 21 9.49 -4.52 -16.52
C GLY A 21 10.23 -3.67 -15.49
N LEU A 22 10.32 -2.35 -15.67
CA LEU A 22 10.96 -1.46 -14.70
C LEU A 22 10.14 -1.40 -13.41
N ILE A 23 10.79 -1.65 -12.28
CA ILE A 23 10.16 -1.49 -10.97
C ILE A 23 10.15 0.00 -10.63
N LEU A 24 8.96 0.59 -10.62
CA LEU A 24 8.74 2.00 -10.28
C LEU A 24 8.55 2.20 -8.77
N TYR A 25 8.01 1.19 -8.11
CA TYR A 25 7.81 1.17 -6.66
C TYR A 25 7.74 -0.26 -6.17
N LYS A 26 8.32 -0.51 -5.00
CA LYS A 26 8.22 -1.77 -4.28
C LYS A 26 8.12 -1.46 -2.80
N ALA A 27 7.12 -2.03 -2.15
CA ALA A 27 6.95 -1.97 -0.72
C ALA A 27 6.87 -3.38 -0.15
N ALA A 28 7.52 -3.60 1.00
CA ALA A 28 7.22 -4.75 1.86
C ALA A 28 5.91 -4.52 2.66
N TRP A 29 5.49 -3.26 2.77
CA TRP A 29 4.26 -2.81 3.41
C TRP A 29 3.72 -1.58 2.68
N THR A 30 2.44 -1.59 2.29
CA THR A 30 1.86 -0.51 1.48
C THR A 30 0.81 0.28 2.23
N ARG A 31 0.85 1.61 2.12
CA ARG A 31 -0.30 2.48 2.39
C ARG A 31 -0.85 3.01 1.07
N PRO A 32 -2.17 3.25 0.94
CA PRO A 32 -2.75 3.84 -0.27
C PRO A 32 -2.03 5.13 -0.70
N ASP A 33 -1.70 5.99 0.27
CA ASP A 33 -1.02 7.26 0.02
C ASP A 33 0.40 7.08 -0.56
N ASP A 34 1.11 6.01 -0.18
CA ASP A 34 2.45 5.72 -0.73
C ASP A 34 2.36 5.27 -2.19
N VAL A 35 1.32 4.51 -2.56
CA VAL A 35 1.07 4.11 -3.96
C VAL A 35 0.75 5.31 -4.81
N VAL A 36 -0.13 6.20 -4.32
CA VAL A 36 -0.50 7.43 -5.03
C VAL A 36 0.73 8.31 -5.23
N ALA A 37 1.54 8.50 -4.19
CA ALA A 37 2.78 9.28 -4.28
C ALA A 37 3.76 8.67 -5.30
N ALA A 38 3.97 7.36 -5.25
CA ALA A 38 4.85 6.66 -6.18
C ALA A 38 4.37 6.75 -7.64
N LEU A 39 3.05 6.64 -7.85
CA LEU A 39 2.44 6.79 -9.18
C LEU A 39 2.64 8.20 -9.72
N ASN A 40 2.38 9.22 -8.89
CA ASN A 40 2.55 10.62 -9.27
C ASN A 40 4.01 10.96 -9.59
N GLU A 41 4.96 10.51 -8.76
CA GLU A 41 6.39 10.71 -8.98
C GLU A 41 6.84 10.05 -10.29
N SER A 42 6.44 8.79 -10.49
CA SER A 42 6.80 8.04 -11.70
C SER A 42 6.21 8.67 -12.95
N TRP A 43 4.93 9.00 -12.93
CA TRP A 43 4.23 9.61 -14.05
C TRP A 43 4.81 10.99 -14.39
N GLY A 44 5.00 11.85 -13.38
CA GLY A 44 5.61 13.16 -13.57
C GLY A 44 7.04 13.07 -14.09
N GLY A 45 7.84 12.14 -13.58
CA GLY A 45 9.18 11.85 -14.07
C GLY A 45 9.18 11.43 -15.54
N TYR A 46 8.27 10.54 -15.95
CA TYR A 46 8.12 10.14 -17.36
C TYR A 46 7.75 11.31 -18.28
N GLN A 47 6.88 12.21 -17.82
CA GLN A 47 6.48 13.39 -18.58
C GLN A 47 7.67 14.34 -18.79
N ARG A 48 8.47 14.58 -17.74
CA ARG A 48 9.59 15.53 -17.78
C ARG A 48 10.90 14.96 -18.30
N ARG A 49 11.09 13.63 -18.35
CA ARG A 49 12.41 13.01 -18.58
C ARG A 49 13.14 13.51 -19.83
N ARG A 50 12.40 13.87 -20.89
CA ARG A 50 12.97 14.34 -22.15
C ARG A 50 13.42 15.79 -22.06
N GLU A 51 12.64 16.63 -21.41
CA GLU A 51 12.89 18.06 -21.25
C GLU A 51 14.04 18.29 -20.25
N ASP A 52 13.99 17.58 -19.13
CA ASP A 52 14.93 17.73 -18.01
C ASP A 52 16.13 16.77 -18.11
N SER A 53 16.23 15.96 -19.18
CA SER A 53 17.27 14.93 -19.36
C SER A 53 17.46 14.00 -18.15
N LEU A 54 16.34 13.65 -17.50
CA LEU A 54 16.35 12.82 -16.30
C LEU A 54 16.68 11.36 -16.63
N MET A 55 17.54 10.77 -15.80
CA MET A 55 17.82 9.34 -15.79
C MET A 55 17.10 8.66 -14.62
N PRO A 56 16.51 7.48 -14.82
CA PRO A 56 15.95 6.70 -13.71
C PRO A 56 17.02 6.39 -12.67
N ALA A 57 16.67 6.51 -11.39
CA ALA A 57 17.51 6.13 -10.27
C ALA A 57 16.69 5.33 -9.26
N TYR A 58 17.36 4.47 -8.49
CA TYR A 58 16.74 3.62 -7.47
C TYR A 58 17.24 4.01 -6.08
N SER A 59 16.31 4.08 -5.11
CA SER A 59 16.65 4.29 -3.71
C SER A 59 15.74 3.47 -2.81
N GLU A 60 16.32 2.80 -1.81
CA GLU A 60 15.57 2.15 -0.74
C GLU A 60 15.48 3.06 0.47
N ARG A 61 14.29 3.14 1.07
CA ARG A 61 14.03 4.01 2.23
C ARG A 61 13.22 3.26 3.28
N MET A 62 13.58 3.48 4.55
CA MET A 62 12.75 3.03 5.66
C MET A 62 11.60 4.01 5.88
N ILE A 63 10.41 3.48 6.12
CA ILE A 63 9.22 4.25 6.49
C ILE A 63 8.72 3.84 7.87
N TRP A 64 8.09 4.78 8.57
CA TRP A 64 7.43 4.52 9.84
C TRP A 64 5.92 4.41 9.64
N ARG A 65 5.29 3.44 10.29
CA ARG A 65 3.83 3.26 10.27
C ARG A 65 3.26 3.28 11.68
N ALA A 66 1.95 3.54 11.79
CA ALA A 66 1.22 3.27 13.01
C ALA A 66 1.30 1.78 13.37
N GLY A 67 1.23 1.48 14.67
CA GLY A 67 1.04 0.12 15.16
C GLY A 67 -0.29 -0.47 14.70
N GLU A 68 -0.62 -1.68 15.12
CA GLU A 68 -1.95 -2.27 14.84
C GLU A 68 -2.95 -1.85 15.91
N ASP A 69 -3.29 -0.57 15.88
CA ASP A 69 -4.26 0.07 16.76
C ASP A 69 -5.53 0.50 15.98
N ASP A 70 -6.49 1.13 16.67
CA ASP A 70 -7.72 1.63 16.05
C ASP A 70 -7.44 2.59 14.89
N ARG A 71 -6.38 3.40 15.00
CA ARG A 71 -5.98 4.34 13.95
C ARG A 71 -5.56 3.59 12.69
N PHE A 72 -4.87 2.46 12.84
CA PHE A 72 -4.51 1.63 11.69
C PHE A 72 -5.73 1.04 11.00
N ILE A 73 -6.73 0.58 11.76
CA ILE A 73 -7.98 0.05 11.20
C ILE A 73 -8.72 1.15 10.43
N GLU A 74 -8.82 2.36 10.99
CA GLU A 74 -9.43 3.50 10.30
C GLU A 74 -8.72 3.84 8.98
N LEU A 75 -7.39 3.88 8.99
CA LEU A 75 -6.60 4.12 7.77
C LEU A 75 -6.80 3.01 6.73
N SER A 76 -6.99 1.76 7.17
CA SER A 76 -7.20 0.61 6.30
C SER A 76 -8.55 0.63 5.58
N LYS A 77 -9.54 1.38 6.08
CA LYS A 77 -10.84 1.54 5.40
C LYS A 77 -10.71 2.11 3.99
N ARG A 78 -9.67 2.91 3.73
CA ARG A 78 -9.36 3.42 2.38
C ARG A 78 -9.04 2.32 1.37
N ALA A 79 -8.50 1.20 1.84
CA ALA A 79 -8.24 0.02 1.00
C ALA A 79 -9.48 -0.87 0.83
N GLY A 80 -10.58 -0.59 1.54
CA GLY A 80 -11.83 -1.31 1.48
C GLY A 80 -11.95 -2.45 2.51
N PRO A 81 -13.15 -3.07 2.61
CA PRO A 81 -13.46 -4.08 3.63
C PRO A 81 -12.64 -5.36 3.49
N GLN A 82 -12.30 -5.78 2.26
CA GLN A 82 -11.48 -6.99 2.04
C GLN A 82 -10.10 -6.86 2.70
N ALA A 83 -9.43 -5.72 2.54
CA ALA A 83 -8.11 -5.49 3.15
C ALA A 83 -8.16 -5.57 4.68
N ILE A 84 -9.25 -5.11 5.29
CA ILE A 84 -9.46 -5.20 6.73
C ILE A 84 -9.71 -6.66 7.15
N GLU A 85 -10.53 -7.40 6.42
CA GLU A 85 -10.81 -8.81 6.70
C GLU A 85 -9.54 -9.68 6.56
N GLU A 86 -8.75 -9.46 5.52
CA GLU A 86 -7.52 -10.24 5.30
C GLU A 86 -6.47 -9.99 6.39
N MET A 87 -6.43 -8.76 6.91
CA MET A 87 -5.45 -8.37 7.93
C MET A 87 -5.90 -8.71 9.36
N PHE A 88 -7.18 -8.53 9.68
CA PHE A 88 -7.72 -8.60 11.04
C PHE A 88 -8.83 -9.64 11.23
N GLY A 89 -9.21 -10.34 10.16
CA GLY A 89 -10.32 -11.27 10.17
C GLY A 89 -11.68 -10.58 10.31
N LYS A 90 -12.70 -11.40 10.58
CA LYS A 90 -14.08 -10.92 10.76
C LYS A 90 -14.26 -9.98 11.95
N ASP A 91 -13.42 -10.12 12.98
CA ASP A 91 -13.46 -9.24 14.15
C ASP A 91 -13.01 -7.82 13.79
N GLY A 92 -11.97 -7.68 12.96
CA GLY A 92 -11.57 -6.37 12.44
C GLY A 92 -12.61 -5.73 11.52
N LEU A 93 -13.36 -6.53 10.74
CA LEU A 93 -14.51 -6.02 9.98
C LEU A 93 -15.59 -5.45 10.89
N LYS A 94 -15.92 -6.14 11.98
CA LYS A 94 -16.89 -5.65 12.98
C LYS A 94 -16.38 -4.39 13.69
N GLN A 95 -15.10 -4.34 14.03
CA GLN A 95 -14.49 -3.15 14.63
C GLN A 95 -14.51 -1.96 13.66
N ALA A 96 -14.24 -2.19 12.38
CA ALA A 96 -14.21 -1.14 11.37
C ALA A 96 -15.61 -0.65 10.96
N TYR A 97 -16.57 -1.56 10.77
CA TYR A 97 -17.86 -1.25 10.13
C TYR A 97 -19.09 -1.61 10.99
N GLY A 98 -18.91 -2.15 12.19
CA GLY A 98 -19.99 -2.64 13.06
C GLY A 98 -20.61 -3.97 12.60
N ASP A 99 -21.62 -4.44 13.34
CA ASP A 99 -22.28 -5.74 13.11
C ASP A 99 -23.02 -5.86 11.77
N LYS A 100 -23.26 -4.74 11.07
CA LYS A 100 -23.93 -4.76 9.76
C LYS A 100 -23.03 -5.10 8.59
N GLY A 101 -21.72 -5.27 8.82
CA GLY A 101 -20.80 -5.97 7.92
C GLY A 101 -21.01 -5.71 6.43
N LYS A 102 -21.11 -4.44 6.02
CA LYS A 102 -20.98 -3.99 4.62
C LYS A 102 -20.76 -2.46 4.58
N PRO A 103 -19.90 -1.98 3.65
CA PRO A 103 -19.62 -0.56 3.46
C PRO A 103 -20.83 0.25 3.00
#